data_AF-A0A1C5J9Q5-F1
#
_entry.id   AF-A0A1C5J9Q5-F1
#
_cell.length_a   1.000
_cell.length_b   1.000
_cell.length_c   1.000
_cell.angle_alpha   90.00
_cell.angle_beta   90.00
_cell.angle_gamma   90.00
#
_symmetry.space_group_name_H-M   'P 1'
#
loop_
_entity.id
_entity.type
_entity.pdbx_description
1 polymer ?
#
loop_
_entity_poly.entity_id
_entity_poly.type
_entity_poly.pdbx_seq_one_letter_code
_entity_poly.pdbx_strand_id
1 'polypeptide(L)'
;MSGRSEGGRRETTVRSSQGLWMMVGVTEKGSGSAEQRLYDAVARWNADTGYGLADMIHAACQALIDGLDSPTLRELAGASVRDSSWDIRELVAKSLEELKIPYPGTVPPGFALATGGGVARRPGVDSLRLEVTPAPGDAGGGFQVQVYVNGTEMTSAAAGLGMDPYDVLVPTNRLVAASQPRTVPIARCECGVYGCGSTDVTITRDGELVHWDWSIEVPMNRGVSFAAAEYDVEVARVAADHSWETAERTAGRRVLTDMDRERLLTHGLRTSWVANDYRDHELFRVALQIDGDYQVFVDTLWRGRGPEELAREVCATLALPPSEWRATWHAIKPTLTKPPKIAGPSWRPARF
;
A
#
# COMPACT_ATOMS: atom_id res chain seq x y z
N MET A 1 -63.47 53.70 -26.46
CA MET A 1 -64.36 52.59 -26.04
C MET A 1 -63.75 51.97 -24.80
N SER A 2 -64.57 51.87 -23.74
CA SER A 2 -64.52 51.05 -22.50
C SER A 2 -63.19 50.40 -22.09
N GLY A 3 -62.75 50.39 -20.83
CA GLY A 3 -63.43 50.58 -19.56
C GLY A 3 -62.59 49.88 -18.46
N ARG A 4 -62.74 50.37 -17.23
CA ARG A 4 -62.10 49.98 -15.95
C ARG A 4 -62.06 48.46 -15.66
N SER A 5 -61.08 48.00 -14.85
CA SER A 5 -61.34 47.58 -13.45
C SER A 5 -60.07 47.27 -12.66
N GLU A 6 -59.97 47.84 -11.47
CA GLU A 6 -59.16 47.40 -10.33
C GLU A 6 -59.63 46.03 -9.82
N GLY A 7 -58.73 45.29 -9.16
CA GLY A 7 -59.07 44.10 -8.40
C GLY A 7 -57.90 43.62 -7.54
N GLY A 8 -57.86 44.04 -6.28
CA GLY A 8 -56.97 43.50 -5.25
C GLY A 8 -57.53 42.25 -4.57
N ARG A 9 -56.63 41.37 -4.10
CA ARG A 9 -56.82 40.35 -3.02
C ARG A 9 -55.42 39.92 -2.56
N ARG A 10 -55.00 40.29 -1.34
CA ARG A 10 -55.06 39.53 -0.06
C ARG A 10 -54.28 38.22 -0.02
N GLU A 11 -53.26 38.26 0.85
CA GLU A 11 -52.84 37.27 1.86
C GLU A 11 -52.63 35.81 1.44
N THR A 12 -51.38 35.34 1.59
CA THR A 12 -51.13 34.19 2.48
C THR A 12 -49.70 34.22 3.01
N THR A 13 -49.59 34.59 4.28
CA THR A 13 -48.41 34.40 5.13
C THR A 13 -48.22 32.91 5.37
N VAL A 14 -47.20 32.29 4.76
CA VAL A 14 -46.76 30.95 5.14
C VAL A 14 -45.63 31.09 6.15
N ARG A 15 -45.98 30.86 7.43
CA ARG A 15 -45.05 30.53 8.50
C ARG A 15 -44.26 29.28 8.09
N SER A 16 -42.99 29.44 7.76
CA SER A 16 -42.05 28.32 7.78
C SER A 16 -41.43 28.26 9.17
N SER A 17 -41.81 27.20 9.89
CA SER A 17 -41.29 26.82 11.19
C SER A 17 -39.78 26.67 11.14
N GLN A 18 -39.09 27.52 11.92
CA GLN A 18 -37.71 27.30 12.34
C GLN A 18 -37.63 25.97 13.08
N GLY A 19 -37.27 24.91 12.36
CA GLY A 19 -36.79 23.66 12.91
C GLY A 19 -35.38 23.89 13.46
N LEU A 20 -35.31 24.08 14.76
CA LEU A 20 -34.11 24.09 15.58
C LEU A 20 -33.41 22.73 15.43
N TRP A 21 -32.45 22.61 14.50
CA TRP A 21 -31.52 21.49 14.48
C TRP A 21 -30.54 21.70 15.64
N MET A 22 -30.80 21.01 16.75
CA MET A 22 -29.82 20.82 17.80
C MET A 22 -28.58 20.16 17.17
N MET A 23 -27.49 20.92 17.08
CA MET A 23 -26.16 20.35 16.91
C MET A 23 -25.82 19.59 18.18
N VAL A 24 -26.13 18.29 18.17
CA VAL A 24 -25.65 17.36 19.20
C VAL A 24 -24.20 17.05 18.87
N GLY A 25 -23.32 17.59 19.71
CA GLY A 25 -22.02 17.07 20.13
C GLY A 25 -21.18 16.35 19.08
N VAL A 26 -20.23 17.08 18.49
CA VAL A 26 -18.97 16.48 18.04
C VAL A 26 -18.23 16.00 19.28
N THR A 27 -18.25 14.70 19.53
CA THR A 27 -17.24 14.04 20.34
C THR A 27 -16.38 13.19 19.42
N GLU A 28 -15.16 13.65 19.16
CA GLU A 28 -14.08 12.82 18.66
C GLU A 28 -13.87 11.64 19.62
N LYS A 29 -14.28 10.44 19.22
CA LYS A 29 -13.87 9.15 19.81
C LYS A 29 -14.02 8.05 18.76
N GLY A 30 -12.88 7.61 18.20
CA GLY A 30 -12.74 6.41 17.36
C GLY A 30 -13.68 6.32 16.15
N SER A 31 -13.22 6.78 14.99
CA SER A 31 -14.01 7.09 13.77
C SER A 31 -14.69 5.90 13.03
N GLY A 32 -15.32 4.95 13.73
CA GLY A 32 -16.09 3.84 13.15
C GLY A 32 -17.34 3.53 13.97
N SER A 33 -18.28 2.75 13.43
CA SER A 33 -19.40 2.23 14.21
C SER A 33 -18.91 1.15 15.20
N ALA A 34 -19.73 0.78 16.18
CA ALA A 34 -19.37 -0.30 17.11
C ALA A 34 -19.18 -1.63 16.37
N GLU A 35 -20.00 -1.88 15.34
CA GLU A 35 -19.90 -3.03 14.44
C GLU A 35 -18.56 -3.05 13.70
N GLN A 36 -18.14 -1.90 13.16
CA GLN A 36 -16.84 -1.76 12.47
C GLN A 36 -15.69 -2.09 13.43
N ARG A 37 -15.69 -1.53 14.65
CA ARG A 37 -14.64 -1.82 15.64
C ARG A 37 -14.54 -3.30 16.01
N LEU A 38 -15.69 -3.97 16.21
CA LEU A 38 -15.72 -5.39 16.51
C LEU A 38 -15.21 -6.23 15.32
N TYR A 39 -15.63 -5.89 14.10
CA TYR A 39 -15.15 -6.53 12.87
C TYR A 39 -13.64 -6.43 12.70
N ASP A 40 -13.07 -5.25 12.90
CA ASP A 40 -11.62 -5.04 12.76
C ASP A 40 -10.82 -5.82 13.80
N ALA A 41 -11.32 -5.92 15.04
CA ALA A 41 -10.72 -6.75 16.07
C ALA A 41 -10.67 -8.24 15.66
N VAL A 42 -11.77 -8.78 15.10
CA VAL A 42 -11.81 -10.16 14.61
C VAL A 42 -10.89 -10.34 13.40
N ALA A 43 -10.84 -9.37 12.49
CA ALA A 43 -9.95 -9.42 11.32
C ALA A 43 -8.47 -9.51 11.72
N ARG A 44 -8.05 -8.71 12.71
CA ARG A 44 -6.68 -8.76 13.25
C ARG A 44 -6.35 -10.07 13.93
N TRP A 45 -7.29 -10.59 14.73
CA TRP A 45 -7.14 -11.86 15.41
C TRP A 45 -6.95 -13.04 14.43
N ASN A 46 -7.62 -12.99 13.27
CA ASN A 46 -7.49 -14.00 12.22
C ASN A 46 -6.17 -13.93 11.44
N ALA A 47 -5.49 -12.77 11.40
CA ALA A 47 -4.32 -12.52 10.57
C ALA A 47 -2.96 -12.88 11.23
N ASP A 48 -2.97 -13.53 12.40
CA ASP A 48 -1.77 -13.94 13.16
C ASP A 48 -0.80 -12.77 13.44
N THR A 49 -1.36 -11.58 13.66
CA THR A 49 -0.65 -10.29 13.80
C THR A 49 -0.09 -10.04 15.22
N GLY A 50 0.01 -11.08 16.05
CA GLY A 50 0.28 -10.95 17.49
C GLY A 50 -0.94 -10.46 18.31
N TYR A 51 -2.08 -10.23 17.67
CA TYR A 51 -3.36 -9.96 18.31
C TYR A 51 -3.88 -11.22 19.01
N GLY A 52 -3.87 -11.23 20.34
CA GLY A 52 -4.10 -12.43 21.15
C GLY A 52 -5.55 -12.63 21.58
N LEU A 53 -5.81 -13.75 22.28
CA LEU A 53 -7.11 -14.01 22.90
C LEU A 53 -7.55 -12.89 23.86
N ALA A 54 -6.60 -12.30 24.59
CA ALA A 54 -6.87 -11.20 25.52
C ALA A 54 -7.43 -9.96 24.80
N ASP A 55 -6.87 -9.61 23.65
CA ASP A 55 -7.29 -8.46 22.86
C ASP A 55 -8.68 -8.68 22.23
N MET A 56 -8.98 -9.94 21.84
CA MET A 56 -10.30 -10.31 21.34
C MET A 56 -11.38 -10.22 22.44
N ILE A 57 -11.10 -10.74 23.63
CA ILE A 57 -12.01 -10.64 24.79
C ILE A 57 -12.23 -9.17 25.16
N HIS A 58 -11.16 -8.36 25.17
CA HIS A 58 -11.26 -6.93 25.44
C HIS A 58 -12.13 -6.20 24.41
N ALA A 59 -11.97 -6.50 23.12
CA ALA A 59 -12.79 -5.92 22.06
C ALA A 59 -14.28 -6.32 22.20
N ALA A 60 -14.57 -7.55 22.63
CA ALA A 60 -15.94 -7.98 22.93
C ALA A 60 -16.55 -7.19 24.10
N CYS A 61 -15.79 -6.96 25.18
CA CYS A 61 -16.22 -6.09 26.28
C CYS A 61 -16.50 -4.66 25.80
N GLN A 62 -15.63 -4.11 24.96
CA GLN A 62 -15.82 -2.75 24.43
C GLN A 62 -17.05 -2.67 23.51
N ALA A 63 -17.32 -3.70 22.71
CA ALA A 63 -18.52 -3.77 21.88
C ALA A 63 -19.81 -3.71 22.72
N LEU A 64 -19.84 -4.42 23.86
CA LEU A 64 -20.97 -4.35 24.81
C LEU A 64 -21.14 -2.94 25.40
N ILE A 65 -20.04 -2.29 25.77
CA ILE A 65 -20.05 -0.90 26.27
C ILE A 65 -20.56 0.07 25.20
N ASP A 66 -20.21 -0.19 23.94
CA ASP A 66 -20.60 0.63 22.79
C ASP A 66 -22.04 0.36 22.30
N GLY A 67 -22.77 -0.54 22.98
CA GLY A 67 -24.19 -0.80 22.76
C GLY A 67 -24.51 -1.95 21.80
N LEU A 68 -23.51 -2.71 21.34
CA LEU A 68 -23.78 -4.00 20.69
C LEU A 68 -24.15 -5.02 21.76
N ASP A 69 -25.14 -5.85 21.49
CA ASP A 69 -25.60 -6.83 22.47
C ASP A 69 -26.13 -8.08 21.79
N SER A 70 -25.56 -9.21 22.16
CA SER A 70 -26.04 -10.53 21.78
C SER A 70 -25.67 -11.55 22.87
N PRO A 71 -26.43 -12.66 23.00
CA PRO A 71 -26.11 -13.69 23.98
C PRO A 71 -24.67 -14.18 23.86
N THR A 72 -24.22 -14.48 22.64
CA THR A 72 -22.89 -15.01 22.43
C THR A 72 -21.80 -13.95 22.62
N LEU A 73 -22.07 -12.68 22.32
CA LEU A 73 -21.12 -11.59 22.58
C LEU A 73 -20.83 -11.43 24.08
N ARG A 74 -21.84 -11.63 24.94
CA ARG A 74 -21.68 -11.61 26.40
C ARG A 74 -20.84 -12.79 26.90
N GLU A 75 -21.04 -13.97 26.32
CA GLU A 75 -20.21 -15.14 26.61
C GLU A 75 -18.75 -14.90 26.19
N LEU A 76 -18.53 -14.35 25.00
CA LEU A 76 -17.21 -13.99 24.50
C LEU A 76 -16.52 -12.95 25.39
N ALA A 77 -17.24 -11.91 25.83
CA ALA A 77 -16.73 -10.91 26.75
C ALA A 77 -16.41 -11.47 28.15
N GLY A 78 -17.09 -12.55 28.55
CA GLY A 78 -16.85 -13.28 29.80
C GLY A 78 -15.81 -14.40 29.71
N ALA A 79 -15.26 -14.66 28.53
CA ALA A 79 -14.31 -15.74 28.29
C ALA A 79 -12.95 -15.49 28.96
N SER A 80 -12.19 -16.56 29.14
CA SER A 80 -10.86 -16.55 29.74
C SER A 80 -9.79 -16.72 28.66
N VAL A 81 -8.64 -16.07 28.85
CA VAL A 81 -7.44 -16.29 28.00
C VAL A 81 -6.91 -17.72 28.06
N ARG A 82 -7.41 -18.54 29.00
CA ARG A 82 -7.09 -19.97 29.14
C ARG A 82 -8.04 -20.87 28.36
N ASP A 83 -9.14 -20.34 27.83
CA ASP A 83 -10.09 -21.11 27.04
C ASP A 83 -9.46 -21.51 25.70
N SER A 84 -9.98 -22.59 25.11
CA SER A 84 -9.41 -23.07 23.87
C SER A 84 -9.66 -22.05 22.74
N SER A 85 -8.67 -21.86 21.86
CA SER A 85 -8.83 -20.96 20.72
C SER A 85 -9.94 -21.41 19.77
N TRP A 86 -10.27 -22.71 19.76
CA TRP A 86 -11.41 -23.26 19.02
C TRP A 86 -12.74 -22.79 19.57
N ASP A 87 -12.94 -22.84 20.89
CA ASP A 87 -14.20 -22.38 21.52
C ASP A 87 -14.39 -20.87 21.30
N ILE A 88 -13.31 -20.10 21.42
CA ILE A 88 -13.34 -18.65 21.14
C ILE A 88 -13.69 -18.38 19.67
N ARG A 89 -13.17 -19.18 18.72
CA ARG A 89 -13.52 -19.04 17.29
C ARG A 89 -15.01 -19.28 17.05
N GLU A 90 -15.58 -20.27 17.74
CA GLU A 90 -17.01 -20.57 17.64
C GLU A 90 -17.86 -19.44 18.23
N LEU A 91 -17.48 -18.91 19.40
CA LEU A 91 -18.16 -17.77 20.02
C LEU A 91 -18.09 -16.52 19.15
N VAL A 92 -16.94 -16.23 18.54
CA VAL A 92 -16.77 -15.12 17.59
C VAL A 92 -17.70 -15.28 16.39
N ALA A 93 -17.69 -16.45 15.74
CA ALA A 93 -18.50 -16.68 14.54
C ALA A 93 -20.00 -16.50 14.83
N LYS A 94 -20.50 -17.08 15.92
CA LYS A 94 -21.90 -16.96 16.36
C LYS A 94 -22.26 -15.53 16.76
N SER A 95 -21.38 -14.82 17.46
CA SER A 95 -21.61 -13.42 17.85
C SER A 95 -21.78 -12.52 16.61
N LEU A 96 -20.92 -12.69 15.60
CA LEU A 96 -21.04 -11.94 14.35
C LEU A 96 -22.35 -12.25 13.63
N GLU A 97 -22.75 -13.52 13.55
CA GLU A 97 -24.03 -13.92 12.96
C GLU A 97 -25.23 -13.29 13.69
N GLU A 98 -25.28 -13.36 15.03
CA GLU A 98 -26.35 -12.78 15.84
C GLU A 98 -26.47 -11.25 15.66
N LEU A 99 -25.33 -10.57 15.56
CA LEU A 99 -25.23 -9.12 15.34
C LEU A 99 -25.43 -8.74 13.86
N LYS A 100 -25.60 -9.74 12.99
CA LYS A 100 -25.65 -9.59 11.52
C LYS A 100 -24.42 -8.92 10.94
N ILE A 101 -23.29 -9.02 11.63
CA ILE A 101 -22.00 -8.51 11.17
C ILE A 101 -21.41 -9.58 10.23
N PRO A 102 -21.05 -9.23 8.99
CA PRO A 102 -20.40 -10.17 8.08
C PRO A 102 -19.04 -10.60 8.61
N TYR A 103 -18.63 -11.83 8.31
CA TYR A 103 -17.34 -12.35 8.75
C TYR A 103 -16.19 -11.59 8.05
N PRO A 104 -15.06 -11.33 8.73
CA PRO A 104 -13.89 -10.75 8.09
C PRO A 104 -13.50 -11.47 6.80
N GLY A 105 -13.19 -10.68 5.75
CA GLY A 105 -12.93 -11.21 4.41
C GLY A 105 -14.17 -11.43 3.52
N THR A 106 -15.39 -11.26 4.06
CA THR A 106 -16.63 -11.32 3.26
C THR A 106 -17.19 -9.95 2.88
N VAL A 107 -16.67 -8.87 3.50
CA VAL A 107 -17.00 -7.50 3.11
C VAL A 107 -16.20 -7.16 1.85
N PRO A 108 -16.85 -6.76 0.74
CA PRO A 108 -16.14 -6.40 -0.47
C PRO A 108 -15.24 -5.16 -0.25
N PRO A 109 -14.11 -5.05 -0.96
CA PRO A 109 -13.31 -3.83 -0.99
C PRO A 109 -14.16 -2.59 -1.28
N GLY A 110 -13.87 -1.49 -0.59
CA GLY A 110 -14.64 -0.24 -0.71
C GLY A 110 -15.98 -0.19 0.05
N PHE A 111 -16.33 -1.25 0.77
CA PHE A 111 -17.46 -1.26 1.70
C PHE A 111 -16.96 -1.25 3.15
N ALA A 112 -17.78 -0.68 4.03
CA ALA A 112 -17.58 -0.71 5.48
C ALA A 112 -18.87 -1.16 6.16
N LEU A 113 -18.77 -1.53 7.43
CA LEU A 113 -19.94 -1.84 8.21
C LEU A 113 -20.72 -0.56 8.51
N ALA A 114 -22.02 -0.65 8.23
CA ALA A 114 -23.00 0.33 8.62
C ALA A 114 -23.58 -0.03 9.99
N THR A 115 -24.08 0.99 10.68
CA THR A 115 -24.89 0.80 11.88
C THR A 115 -26.05 -0.14 11.60
N GLY A 116 -26.24 -1.15 12.45
CA GLY A 116 -27.25 -2.20 12.29
C GLY A 116 -26.78 -3.45 11.55
N GLY A 117 -25.47 -3.63 11.36
CA GLY A 117 -24.86 -4.86 10.82
C GLY A 117 -24.81 -4.94 9.28
N GLY A 118 -25.38 -3.98 8.56
CA GLY A 118 -25.30 -3.94 7.10
C GLY A 118 -23.90 -3.57 6.59
N VAL A 119 -23.70 -3.71 5.27
CA VAL A 119 -22.56 -3.11 4.57
C VAL A 119 -23.02 -1.87 3.81
N ALA A 120 -22.25 -0.80 3.88
CA ALA A 120 -22.45 0.40 3.08
C ALA A 120 -21.19 0.76 2.32
N ARG A 121 -21.37 1.38 1.15
CA ARG A 121 -20.25 1.90 0.37
C ARG A 121 -19.55 2.99 1.17
N ARG A 122 -18.23 2.91 1.29
CA ARG A 122 -17.46 3.94 1.99
C ARG A 122 -17.50 5.24 1.19
N PRO A 123 -17.85 6.38 1.82
CA PRO A 123 -17.81 7.66 1.13
C PRO A 123 -16.35 8.05 0.86
N GLY A 124 -16.09 8.70 -0.28
CA GLY A 124 -14.77 9.17 -0.69
C GLY A 124 -14.33 10.44 0.03
N VAL A 125 -14.24 10.38 1.36
CA VAL A 125 -13.96 11.55 2.22
C VAL A 125 -12.54 11.58 2.76
N ASP A 126 -11.77 10.50 2.55
CA ASP A 126 -10.37 10.47 2.95
C ASP A 126 -9.52 11.26 1.94
N SER A 127 -8.44 11.85 2.41
CA SER A 127 -7.45 12.58 1.61
C SER A 127 -6.12 11.84 1.61
N LEU A 128 -5.41 11.87 0.47
CA LEU A 128 -4.10 11.24 0.29
C LEU A 128 -3.04 12.31 0.02
N ARG A 129 -1.87 12.17 0.65
CA ARG A 129 -0.64 12.87 0.27
C ARG A 129 0.53 11.88 0.28
N LEU A 130 1.41 11.99 -0.70
CA LEU A 130 2.55 11.12 -0.94
C LEU A 130 3.81 11.97 -1.03
N GLU A 131 4.86 11.60 -0.32
CA GLU A 131 6.12 12.36 -0.33
C GLU A 131 7.31 11.45 -0.53
N VAL A 132 8.26 11.87 -1.36
CA VAL A 132 9.55 11.20 -1.44
C VAL A 132 10.54 11.93 -0.56
N THR A 133 11.04 11.24 0.47
CA THR A 133 11.98 11.81 1.44
C THR A 133 13.22 10.92 1.58
N PRO A 134 14.36 11.46 2.03
CA PRO A 134 15.50 10.63 2.39
C PRO A 134 15.12 9.59 3.45
N ALA A 135 15.55 8.35 3.25
CA ALA A 135 15.42 7.32 4.28
C ALA A 135 16.47 7.54 5.39
N PRO A 136 16.17 7.15 6.65
CA PRO A 136 17.16 7.14 7.73
C PRO A 136 18.42 6.37 7.34
N GLY A 137 19.59 6.87 7.75
CA GLY A 137 20.88 6.30 7.34
C GLY A 137 21.15 4.90 7.90
N ASP A 138 20.60 4.59 9.06
CA ASP A 138 20.63 3.28 9.72
C ASP A 138 19.77 2.22 9.00
N ALA A 139 18.78 2.64 8.21
CA ALA A 139 17.98 1.77 7.35
C ALA A 139 18.62 1.48 5.98
N GLY A 140 19.92 1.76 5.82
CA GLY A 140 20.67 1.56 4.56
C GLY A 140 20.70 2.77 3.63
N GLY A 141 20.11 3.90 4.04
CA GLY A 141 20.09 5.15 3.28
C GLY A 141 19.16 5.14 2.07
N GLY A 142 19.30 6.13 1.18
CA GLY A 142 18.47 6.29 -0.01
C GLY A 142 17.21 7.12 0.23
N PHE A 143 16.09 6.69 -0.34
CA PHE A 143 14.82 7.42 -0.32
C PHE A 143 13.66 6.49 0.03
N GLN A 144 12.56 7.07 0.49
CA GLN A 144 11.32 6.39 0.81
C GLN A 144 10.11 7.19 0.33
N VAL A 145 9.04 6.49 -0.01
CA VAL A 145 7.72 7.07 -0.27
C VAL A 145 6.93 7.04 1.04
N GLN A 146 6.73 8.20 1.65
CA GLN A 146 5.85 8.38 2.81
C GLN A 146 4.41 8.55 2.35
N VAL A 147 3.49 7.98 3.10
CA VAL A 147 2.06 7.94 2.80
C VAL A 147 1.33 8.64 3.91
N TYR A 148 0.60 9.70 3.58
CA TYR A 148 -0.23 10.43 4.52
C TYR A 148 -1.69 10.24 4.15
N VAL A 149 -2.49 9.79 5.11
CA VAL A 149 -3.96 9.73 4.95
C VAL A 149 -4.60 10.60 6.01
N ASN A 150 -5.40 11.58 5.56
CA ASN A 150 -6.01 12.60 6.43
C ASN A 150 -5.00 13.34 7.31
N GLY A 151 -3.80 13.58 6.76
CA GLY A 151 -2.69 14.24 7.46
C GLY A 151 -1.90 13.36 8.43
N THR A 152 -2.35 12.12 8.69
CA THR A 152 -1.60 11.16 9.52
C THR A 152 -0.62 10.39 8.64
N GLU A 153 0.63 10.32 9.06
CA GLU A 153 1.68 9.56 8.37
C GLU A 153 1.47 8.06 8.65
N MET A 154 1.19 7.30 7.59
CA MET A 154 0.79 5.89 7.64
C MET A 154 1.97 4.94 7.58
N THR A 155 3.12 5.31 7.01
CA THR A 155 4.23 4.36 6.88
C THR A 155 4.89 4.07 8.22
N SER A 156 5.12 5.09 9.05
CA SER A 156 5.62 4.96 10.42
C SER A 156 4.59 4.36 11.38
N ALA A 157 3.31 4.66 11.18
CA ALA A 157 2.22 4.04 11.93
C ALA A 157 1.99 2.56 11.54
N ALA A 158 2.54 2.12 10.41
CA ALA A 158 2.47 0.76 9.93
C ALA A 158 3.80 0.03 10.17
N ALA A 159 4.44 -0.50 9.12
CA ALA A 159 5.70 -1.24 9.25
C ALA A 159 6.95 -0.41 9.59
N GLY A 160 6.84 0.92 9.71
CA GLY A 160 7.89 1.81 10.21
C GLY A 160 8.56 2.67 9.12
N LEU A 161 8.82 2.11 7.92
CA LEU A 161 9.56 2.80 6.86
C LEU A 161 8.83 2.72 5.51
N GLY A 162 8.71 3.83 4.79
CA GLY A 162 8.10 3.87 3.46
C GLY A 162 8.92 3.13 2.40
N MET A 163 8.26 2.56 1.38
CA MET A 163 8.92 1.81 0.29
C MET A 163 9.88 2.66 -0.56
N ASP A 164 10.93 2.07 -1.15
CA ASP A 164 11.82 2.81 -2.07
C ASP A 164 11.01 3.27 -3.31
N PRO A 165 11.21 4.51 -3.81
CA PRO A 165 10.53 4.99 -5.01
C PRO A 165 10.67 4.07 -6.23
N TYR A 166 11.76 3.31 -6.35
CA TYR A 166 11.94 2.33 -7.42
C TYR A 166 11.05 1.09 -7.29
N ASP A 167 10.56 0.77 -6.10
CA ASP A 167 9.69 -0.40 -5.89
C ASP A 167 8.20 -0.07 -6.10
N VAL A 168 7.86 1.22 -6.11
CA VAL A 168 6.48 1.72 -6.13
C VAL A 168 6.16 2.60 -7.34
N LEU A 169 7.06 3.53 -7.70
CA LEU A 169 6.80 4.55 -8.73
C LEU A 169 7.46 4.24 -10.07
N VAL A 170 8.55 3.47 -10.08
CA VAL A 170 9.40 3.22 -11.27
C VAL A 170 9.47 1.72 -11.57
N PRO A 171 9.54 1.27 -12.84
CA PRO A 171 9.27 2.04 -14.07
C PRO A 171 7.79 2.41 -14.22
N THR A 172 6.94 1.70 -13.48
CA THR A 172 5.49 1.76 -13.58
C THR A 172 4.98 2.17 -12.23
N ASN A 173 4.20 3.25 -12.20
CA ASN A 173 3.57 3.69 -10.97
C ASN A 173 2.51 2.67 -10.54
N ARG A 174 2.85 1.90 -9.50
CA ARG A 174 2.01 0.84 -8.95
C ARG A 174 0.78 1.40 -8.23
N LEU A 175 0.84 2.65 -7.78
CA LEU A 175 -0.28 3.32 -7.08
C LEU A 175 -1.40 3.77 -8.02
N VAL A 176 -1.22 3.76 -9.34
CA VAL A 176 -2.30 4.11 -10.28
C VAL A 176 -3.47 3.14 -10.10
N ALA A 177 -4.66 3.65 -9.78
CA ALA A 177 -5.84 2.81 -9.63
C ALA A 177 -6.38 2.39 -11.00
N ALA A 178 -6.20 1.11 -11.37
CA ALA A 178 -6.77 0.53 -12.59
C ALA A 178 -8.09 -0.20 -12.32
N SER A 179 -8.70 -0.71 -13.39
CA SER A 179 -9.95 -1.48 -13.34
C SER A 179 -9.84 -2.79 -12.56
N GLN A 180 -8.66 -3.42 -12.54
CA GLN A 180 -8.41 -4.60 -11.71
C GLN A 180 -7.77 -4.20 -10.37
N PRO A 181 -8.29 -4.73 -9.24
CA PRO A 181 -7.65 -4.57 -7.95
C PRO A 181 -6.20 -5.05 -7.97
N ARG A 182 -5.33 -4.34 -7.26
CA ARG A 182 -3.91 -4.67 -7.17
C ARG A 182 -3.40 -4.49 -5.75
N THR A 183 -2.50 -5.35 -5.32
CA THR A 183 -1.81 -5.22 -4.03
C THR A 183 -0.46 -4.55 -4.23
N VAL A 184 -0.18 -3.53 -3.44
CA VAL A 184 1.03 -2.70 -3.53
C VAL A 184 1.63 -2.55 -2.14
N PRO A 185 2.93 -2.85 -1.96
CA PRO A 185 3.61 -2.55 -0.71
C PRO A 185 3.79 -1.05 -0.57
N ILE A 186 3.53 -0.54 0.63
CA ILE A 186 3.66 0.90 0.94
C ILE A 186 4.60 1.16 2.12
N ALA A 187 4.79 0.18 3.01
CA ALA A 187 5.75 0.26 4.08
C ALA A 187 6.48 -1.08 4.29
N ARG A 188 7.70 -0.99 4.82
CA ARG A 188 8.56 -2.10 5.22
C ARG A 188 9.18 -1.81 6.59
N CYS A 189 9.71 -2.86 7.20
CA CYS A 189 10.46 -2.78 8.45
C CYS A 189 11.63 -1.79 8.36
N GLU A 190 11.95 -1.14 9.47
CA GLU A 190 13.08 -0.21 9.63
C GLU A 190 14.44 -0.85 9.31
N CYS A 191 14.54 -2.20 9.30
CA CYS A 191 15.74 -2.89 8.83
C CYS A 191 16.02 -2.69 7.33
N GLY A 192 15.10 -2.04 6.60
CA GLY A 192 15.23 -1.71 5.19
C GLY A 192 14.86 -2.84 4.23
N VAL A 193 14.56 -4.04 4.75
CA VAL A 193 14.20 -5.22 3.96
C VAL A 193 12.70 -5.48 4.01
N TYR A 194 12.07 -5.58 2.85
CA TYR A 194 10.68 -6.01 2.74
C TYR A 194 10.53 -7.48 3.19
N GLY A 195 9.58 -7.75 4.09
CA GLY A 195 9.23 -9.10 4.56
C GLY A 195 9.61 -9.42 6.02
N CYS A 196 10.52 -8.65 6.66
CA CYS A 196 10.71 -8.74 8.11
C CYS A 196 9.56 -8.11 8.90
N GLY A 197 8.86 -7.18 8.25
CA GLY A 197 7.67 -6.47 8.66
C GLY A 197 7.24 -5.62 7.46
N SER A 198 5.94 -5.53 7.18
CA SER A 198 5.46 -4.89 5.95
C SER A 198 4.00 -4.50 6.01
N THR A 199 3.65 -3.49 5.24
CA THR A 199 2.26 -3.08 5.03
C THR A 199 1.98 -2.97 3.55
N ASP A 200 0.96 -3.69 3.16
CA ASP A 200 0.45 -3.71 1.79
C ASP A 200 -0.93 -3.05 1.75
N VAL A 201 -1.25 -2.45 0.61
CA VAL A 201 -2.59 -1.95 0.30
C VAL A 201 -3.13 -2.61 -0.95
N THR A 202 -4.39 -3.05 -0.88
CA THR A 202 -5.16 -3.41 -2.07
C THR A 202 -5.88 -2.18 -2.58
N ILE A 203 -5.51 -1.74 -3.78
CA ILE A 203 -6.06 -0.57 -4.44
C ILE A 203 -7.17 -1.03 -5.39
N THR A 204 -8.40 -0.57 -5.16
CA THR A 204 -9.57 -0.88 -5.98
C THR A 204 -10.18 0.41 -6.52
N ARG A 205 -10.37 0.50 -7.84
CA ARG A 205 -11.14 1.58 -8.45
C ARG A 205 -12.61 1.18 -8.58
N ASP A 206 -13.50 2.02 -8.08
CA ASP A 206 -14.94 1.84 -8.15
C ASP A 206 -15.59 3.15 -8.62
N GLY A 207 -15.71 3.30 -9.94
CA GLY A 207 -16.21 4.53 -10.57
C GLY A 207 -15.40 5.76 -10.16
N GLU A 208 -16.07 6.70 -9.49
CA GLU A 208 -15.50 7.96 -9.00
C GLU A 208 -14.78 7.83 -7.65
N LEU A 209 -14.60 6.61 -7.13
CA LEU A 209 -13.90 6.35 -5.88
C LEU A 209 -12.70 5.43 -6.07
N VAL A 210 -11.68 5.64 -5.25
CA VAL A 210 -10.56 4.71 -5.09
C VAL A 210 -10.52 4.26 -3.63
N HIS A 211 -10.46 2.95 -3.43
CA HIS A 211 -10.47 2.32 -2.13
C HIS A 211 -9.14 1.65 -1.85
N TRP A 212 -8.59 1.88 -0.66
CA TRP A 212 -7.47 1.13 -0.15
C TRP A 212 -7.91 0.28 1.03
N ASP A 213 -7.51 -0.99 1.01
CA ASP A 213 -7.67 -1.92 2.11
C ASP A 213 -6.29 -2.44 2.52
N TRP A 214 -5.93 -2.26 3.79
CA TRP A 214 -4.61 -2.59 4.33
C TRP A 214 -4.48 -4.08 4.61
N SER A 215 -3.25 -4.59 4.56
CA SER A 215 -2.92 -5.98 4.91
C SER A 215 -1.51 -6.11 5.50
N ILE A 216 -1.27 -7.25 6.14
CA ILE A 216 -0.05 -7.58 6.91
C ILE A 216 0.01 -6.78 8.22
N GLU A 217 0.67 -5.62 8.23
CA GLU A 217 0.63 -4.71 9.38
C GLU A 217 -0.34 -3.56 9.11
N VAL A 218 -1.45 -3.52 9.83
CA VAL A 218 -2.60 -2.65 9.54
C VAL A 218 -2.52 -1.38 10.40
N PRO A 219 -2.18 -0.20 9.83
CA PRO A 219 -2.01 1.05 10.58
C PRO A 219 -3.33 1.60 11.13
N MET A 220 -4.45 1.23 10.52
CA MET A 220 -5.77 1.67 10.95
C MET A 220 -6.83 0.58 10.78
N ASN A 221 -7.75 0.55 11.75
CA ASN A 221 -8.92 -0.33 11.79
C ASN A 221 -10.02 0.13 10.83
N ARG A 222 -9.67 0.30 9.56
CA ARG A 222 -10.57 0.47 8.43
C ARG A 222 -9.70 0.69 7.20
N GLY A 223 -10.19 0.30 6.04
CA GLY A 223 -9.64 0.87 4.83
C GLY A 223 -10.10 2.33 4.62
N VAL A 224 -9.61 2.93 3.56
CA VAL A 224 -9.81 4.35 3.24
C VAL A 224 -10.36 4.51 1.83
N SER A 225 -11.05 5.62 1.60
CA SER A 225 -11.74 5.90 0.34
C SER A 225 -11.51 7.34 -0.08
N PHE A 226 -11.02 7.51 -1.29
CA PHE A 226 -10.69 8.80 -1.88
C PHE A 226 -11.62 9.11 -3.05
N ALA A 227 -11.88 10.40 -3.30
CA ALA A 227 -12.38 10.82 -4.59
C ALA A 227 -11.34 10.47 -5.67
N ALA A 228 -11.75 9.75 -6.72
CA ALA A 228 -10.81 9.22 -7.71
C ALA A 228 -10.03 10.33 -8.44
N ALA A 229 -10.67 11.47 -8.70
CA ALA A 229 -10.00 12.61 -9.33
C ALA A 229 -8.87 13.19 -8.48
N GLU A 230 -9.07 13.32 -7.16
CA GLU A 230 -8.05 13.83 -6.24
C GLU A 230 -6.90 12.82 -6.05
N TYR A 231 -7.27 11.54 -5.94
CA TYR A 231 -6.31 10.44 -5.90
C TYR A 231 -5.41 10.42 -7.13
N ASP A 232 -6.00 10.48 -8.33
CA ASP A 232 -5.26 10.43 -9.59
C ASP A 232 -4.32 11.64 -9.74
N VAL A 233 -4.76 12.83 -9.30
CA VAL A 233 -3.91 14.04 -9.28
C VAL A 233 -2.70 13.85 -8.38
N GLU A 234 -2.89 13.34 -7.16
CA GLU A 234 -1.79 13.16 -6.21
C GLU A 234 -0.80 12.08 -6.66
N VAL A 235 -1.32 10.95 -7.15
CA VAL A 235 -0.50 9.85 -7.69
C VAL A 235 0.28 10.29 -8.92
N ALA A 236 -0.30 11.12 -9.79
CA ALA A 236 0.41 11.70 -10.92
C ALA A 236 1.46 12.72 -10.48
N ARG A 237 1.14 13.56 -9.48
CA ARG A 237 2.05 14.58 -8.94
C ARG A 237 3.32 13.95 -8.38
N VAL A 238 3.19 12.96 -7.49
CA VAL A 238 4.37 12.33 -6.88
C VAL A 238 5.22 11.58 -7.91
N ALA A 239 4.60 11.00 -8.94
CA ALA A 239 5.33 10.31 -10.01
C ALA A 239 6.09 11.27 -10.94
N ALA A 240 5.62 12.51 -11.09
CA ALA A 240 6.28 13.55 -11.88
C ALA A 240 7.33 14.34 -11.08
N ASP A 241 7.35 14.19 -9.75
CA ASP A 241 8.35 14.83 -8.89
C ASP A 241 9.67 14.07 -8.93
N HIS A 242 10.64 14.64 -9.61
CA HIS A 242 12.01 14.15 -9.69
C HIS A 242 13.00 15.06 -8.94
N SER A 243 12.52 16.02 -8.13
CA SER A 243 13.37 17.00 -7.44
C SER A 243 14.27 16.38 -6.37
N TRP A 244 13.90 15.19 -5.88
CA TRP A 244 14.66 14.39 -4.92
C TRP A 244 15.79 13.57 -5.57
N GLU A 245 15.80 13.42 -6.89
CA GLU A 245 16.73 12.51 -7.56
C GLU A 245 18.16 13.06 -7.55
N THR A 246 19.09 12.25 -7.03
CA THR A 246 20.52 12.43 -7.30
C THR A 246 20.83 11.99 -8.74
N ALA A 247 22.02 12.31 -9.26
CA ALA A 247 22.45 11.84 -10.58
C ALA A 247 22.33 10.30 -10.71
N GLU A 248 22.72 9.57 -9.67
CA GLU A 248 22.54 8.11 -9.60
C GLU A 248 21.07 7.69 -9.71
N ARG A 249 20.17 8.38 -8.99
CA ARG A 249 18.73 8.07 -9.04
C ARG A 249 18.10 8.46 -10.38
N THR A 250 18.55 9.51 -11.03
CA THR A 250 18.11 9.83 -12.39
C THR A 250 18.58 8.77 -13.39
N ALA A 251 19.85 8.34 -13.31
CA ALA A 251 20.36 7.29 -14.19
C ALA A 251 19.61 5.97 -13.98
N GLY A 252 19.41 5.55 -12.73
CA GLY A 252 18.69 4.32 -12.43
C GLY A 252 17.22 4.36 -12.86
N ARG A 253 16.50 5.48 -12.66
CA ARG A 253 15.15 5.62 -13.19
C ARG A 253 15.12 5.50 -14.71
N ARG A 254 16.06 6.11 -15.42
CA ARG A 254 16.15 6.01 -16.89
C ARG A 254 16.47 4.59 -17.34
N VAL A 255 17.45 3.93 -16.72
CA VAL A 255 17.77 2.52 -17.00
C VAL A 255 16.56 1.63 -16.78
N LEU A 256 15.87 1.78 -15.64
CA LEU A 256 14.64 1.04 -15.37
C LEU A 256 13.56 1.39 -16.38
N THR A 257 13.35 2.65 -16.73
CA THR A 257 12.27 3.01 -17.67
C THR A 257 12.53 2.48 -19.08
N ASP A 258 13.77 2.60 -19.55
CA ASP A 258 14.12 2.44 -20.97
C ASP A 258 14.64 1.04 -21.32
N MET A 259 14.92 0.18 -20.34
CA MET A 259 15.39 -1.19 -20.61
C MET A 259 14.28 -2.06 -21.24
N ASP A 260 14.68 -2.87 -22.22
CA ASP A 260 13.81 -3.86 -22.86
C ASP A 260 13.65 -5.10 -21.97
N ARG A 261 12.69 -5.03 -21.05
CA ARG A 261 12.39 -6.12 -20.09
C ARG A 261 11.90 -7.39 -20.75
N GLU A 262 11.08 -7.27 -21.80
CA GLU A 262 10.54 -8.43 -22.51
C GLU A 262 11.69 -9.23 -23.12
N ARG A 263 12.67 -8.55 -23.71
CA ARG A 263 13.86 -9.21 -24.22
C ARG A 263 14.70 -9.85 -23.11
N LEU A 264 14.91 -9.18 -21.98
CA LEU A 264 15.60 -9.79 -20.84
C LEU A 264 14.89 -11.07 -20.37
N LEU A 265 13.55 -11.05 -20.31
CA LEU A 265 12.73 -12.20 -19.96
C LEU A 265 12.89 -13.36 -20.96
N THR A 266 13.09 -13.11 -22.26
CA THR A 266 13.39 -14.18 -23.22
C THR A 266 14.67 -14.96 -22.91
N HIS A 267 15.58 -14.37 -22.11
CA HIS A 267 16.80 -15.00 -21.61
C HIS A 267 16.68 -15.49 -20.16
N GLY A 268 15.47 -15.47 -19.57
CA GLY A 268 15.24 -15.82 -18.17
C GLY A 268 15.74 -14.77 -17.17
N LEU A 269 16.08 -13.57 -17.63
CA LEU A 269 16.60 -12.49 -16.79
C LEU A 269 15.48 -11.60 -16.29
N ARG A 270 15.48 -11.35 -14.98
CA ARG A 270 14.60 -10.37 -14.32
C ARG A 270 15.45 -9.30 -13.64
N THR A 271 15.08 -8.04 -13.80
CA THR A 271 15.75 -6.95 -13.10
C THR A 271 15.49 -7.06 -11.60
N SER A 272 16.55 -6.96 -10.81
CA SER A 272 16.48 -6.98 -9.35
C SER A 272 16.62 -5.57 -8.79
N TRP A 273 17.74 -4.89 -9.05
CA TRP A 273 17.99 -3.53 -8.59
C TRP A 273 19.03 -2.83 -9.48
N VAL A 274 19.07 -1.50 -9.40
CA VAL A 274 20.09 -0.66 -10.05
C VAL A 274 20.57 0.40 -9.06
N ALA A 275 21.88 0.56 -8.95
CA ALA A 275 22.51 1.54 -8.07
C ALA A 275 23.99 1.68 -8.41
N ASN A 276 24.66 2.66 -7.84
CA ASN A 276 26.11 2.65 -7.80
C ASN A 276 26.61 1.50 -6.92
N ASP A 277 27.80 0.97 -7.23
CA ASP A 277 28.49 0.05 -6.36
C ASP A 277 28.87 0.79 -5.06
N TYR A 278 28.49 0.24 -3.92
CA TYR A 278 28.76 0.85 -2.61
C TYR A 278 30.26 0.94 -2.27
N ARG A 279 31.11 0.16 -2.97
CA ARG A 279 32.58 0.19 -2.83
C ARG A 279 33.23 1.11 -3.84
N ASP A 280 32.57 1.37 -4.97
CA ASP A 280 33.08 2.18 -6.07
C ASP A 280 31.96 3.01 -6.70
N HIS A 281 31.82 4.25 -6.25
CA HIS A 281 30.78 5.16 -6.72
C HIS A 281 30.97 5.60 -8.19
N GLU A 282 32.12 5.31 -8.82
CA GLU A 282 32.32 5.50 -10.26
C GLU A 282 31.71 4.36 -11.09
N LEU A 283 31.22 3.30 -10.45
CA LEU A 283 30.65 2.13 -11.10
C LEU A 283 29.13 2.08 -10.88
N PHE A 284 28.37 2.22 -11.95
CA PHE A 284 26.93 1.98 -11.95
C PHE A 284 26.63 0.52 -12.27
N ARG A 285 25.86 -0.15 -11.41
CA ARG A 285 25.58 -1.58 -11.48
C ARG A 285 24.10 -1.84 -11.72
N VAL A 286 23.83 -2.70 -12.71
CA VAL A 286 22.53 -3.34 -12.89
C VAL A 286 22.61 -4.77 -12.40
N ALA A 287 21.82 -5.11 -11.39
CA ALA A 287 21.66 -6.47 -10.90
C ALA A 287 20.42 -7.12 -11.52
N LEU A 288 20.63 -8.28 -12.13
CA LEU A 288 19.61 -9.14 -12.73
C LEU A 288 19.59 -10.48 -11.98
N GLN A 289 18.48 -11.20 -12.03
CA GLN A 289 18.32 -12.55 -11.51
C GLN A 289 17.93 -13.52 -12.62
N ILE A 290 18.39 -14.77 -12.50
CA ILE A 290 17.97 -15.90 -13.34
C ILE A 290 17.35 -16.95 -12.44
N ASP A 291 16.03 -17.15 -12.57
CA ASP A 291 15.24 -18.20 -11.90
C ASP A 291 15.45 -18.36 -10.37
N GLY A 292 15.94 -17.31 -9.69
CA GLY A 292 16.36 -17.38 -8.28
C GLY A 292 17.61 -18.22 -8.01
N ASP A 293 18.27 -18.71 -9.06
CA ASP A 293 19.48 -19.54 -9.01
C ASP A 293 20.75 -18.70 -9.08
N TYR A 294 20.71 -17.60 -9.83
CA TYR A 294 21.85 -16.73 -10.04
C TYR A 294 21.46 -15.26 -9.91
N GLN A 295 22.44 -14.47 -9.45
CA GLN A 295 22.47 -13.03 -9.61
C GLN A 295 23.55 -12.67 -10.64
N VAL A 296 23.24 -11.76 -11.55
CA VAL A 296 24.13 -11.29 -12.63
C VAL A 296 24.27 -9.79 -12.51
N PHE A 297 25.49 -9.28 -12.61
CA PHE A 297 25.79 -7.87 -12.50
C PHE A 297 26.42 -7.35 -13.78
N VAL A 298 25.82 -6.30 -14.35
CA VAL A 298 26.35 -5.57 -15.50
C VAL A 298 26.79 -4.21 -15.01
N ASP A 299 28.09 -3.96 -15.10
CA ASP A 299 28.72 -2.78 -14.52
C ASP A 299 29.13 -1.80 -15.62
N THR A 300 28.79 -0.53 -15.43
CA THR A 300 29.09 0.56 -16.37
C THR A 300 29.73 1.72 -15.60
N LEU A 301 30.92 2.15 -16.01
CA LEU A 301 31.61 3.27 -15.36
C LEU A 301 30.96 4.60 -15.72
N TRP A 302 30.88 5.56 -14.80
CA TRP A 302 30.39 6.91 -15.10
C TRP A 302 31.28 7.64 -16.10
N ARG A 303 32.61 7.63 -15.93
CA ARG A 303 33.56 8.33 -16.83
C ARG A 303 33.20 9.82 -17.05
N GLY A 304 32.67 10.48 -16.02
CA GLY A 304 32.21 11.87 -16.09
C GLY A 304 30.96 12.11 -16.94
N ARG A 305 30.24 11.05 -17.36
CA ARG A 305 29.00 11.16 -18.13
C ARG A 305 27.86 11.72 -17.28
N GLY A 306 26.90 12.36 -17.93
CA GLY A 306 25.61 12.69 -17.33
C GLY A 306 24.73 11.44 -17.15
N PRO A 307 23.70 11.50 -16.29
CA PRO A 307 22.87 10.34 -15.98
C PRO A 307 22.13 9.77 -17.20
N GLU A 308 21.65 10.60 -18.12
CA GLU A 308 20.98 10.16 -19.34
C GLU A 308 21.94 9.47 -20.32
N GLU A 309 23.19 9.90 -20.37
CA GLU A 309 24.21 9.28 -21.21
C GLU A 309 24.64 7.92 -20.64
N LEU A 310 24.83 7.84 -19.33
CA LEU A 310 25.08 6.57 -18.65
C LEU A 310 23.93 5.58 -18.90
N ALA A 311 22.69 6.01 -18.70
CA ALA A 311 21.52 5.16 -18.87
C ALA A 311 21.40 4.62 -20.30
N ARG A 312 21.66 5.46 -21.31
CA ARG A 312 21.69 5.02 -22.71
C ARG A 312 22.76 3.96 -22.98
N GLU A 313 23.96 4.10 -22.42
CA GLU A 313 25.02 3.09 -22.58
C GLU A 313 24.66 1.77 -21.88
N VAL A 314 24.07 1.85 -20.68
CA VAL A 314 23.58 0.67 -19.96
C VAL A 314 22.50 -0.04 -20.77
N CYS A 315 21.48 0.68 -21.25
CA CYS A 315 20.42 0.07 -22.06
C CYS A 315 20.94 -0.47 -23.40
N ALA A 316 21.87 0.22 -24.06
CA ALA A 316 22.52 -0.29 -25.27
C ALA A 316 23.28 -1.60 -25.00
N THR A 317 23.95 -1.70 -23.85
CA THR A 317 24.64 -2.92 -23.42
C THR A 317 23.64 -4.05 -23.18
N LEU A 318 22.56 -3.79 -22.42
CA LEU A 318 21.52 -4.78 -22.13
C LEU A 318 20.73 -5.21 -23.38
N ALA A 319 20.74 -4.40 -24.44
CA ALA A 319 20.20 -4.73 -25.74
C ALA A 319 21.14 -5.61 -26.60
N LEU A 320 22.33 -5.96 -26.13
CA LEU A 320 23.15 -7.01 -26.75
C LEU A 320 22.73 -8.39 -26.22
N PRO A 321 22.99 -9.49 -26.96
CA PRO A 321 22.87 -10.84 -26.40
C PRO A 321 23.67 -10.98 -25.09
N PRO A 322 23.15 -11.66 -24.04
CA PRO A 322 23.84 -11.79 -22.76
C PRO A 322 25.28 -12.34 -22.84
N SER A 323 25.55 -13.18 -23.83
CA SER A 323 26.88 -13.74 -24.12
C SER A 323 27.92 -12.69 -24.52
N GLU A 324 27.50 -11.49 -24.92
CA GLU A 324 28.41 -10.39 -25.30
C GLU A 324 28.71 -9.44 -24.15
N TRP A 325 27.99 -9.55 -23.03
CA TRP A 325 28.18 -8.66 -21.89
C TRP A 325 29.49 -8.91 -21.17
N ARG A 326 30.08 -7.83 -20.67
CA ARG A 326 31.04 -7.89 -19.58
C ARG A 326 30.28 -7.87 -18.27
N ALA A 327 29.98 -9.06 -17.74
CA ALA A 327 29.19 -9.23 -16.53
C ALA A 327 29.95 -10.01 -15.46
N THR A 328 29.52 -9.86 -14.21
CA THR A 328 29.85 -10.80 -13.15
C THR A 328 28.63 -11.59 -12.70
N TRP A 329 28.82 -12.74 -12.07
CA TRP A 329 27.71 -13.58 -11.62
C TRP A 329 27.97 -14.22 -10.27
N HIS A 330 26.91 -14.45 -9.51
CA HIS A 330 26.91 -15.14 -8.23
C HIS A 330 25.83 -16.23 -8.26
N ALA A 331 26.18 -17.45 -7.86
CA ALA A 331 25.20 -18.50 -7.63
C ALA A 331 24.55 -18.30 -6.26
N ILE A 332 23.23 -18.10 -6.24
CA ILE A 332 22.44 -18.00 -5.01
C ILE A 332 22.35 -19.37 -4.33
N LYS A 333 22.25 -20.44 -5.13
CA LYS A 333 22.25 -21.82 -4.63
C LYS A 333 23.69 -22.35 -4.49
N PRO A 334 24.10 -22.81 -3.29
CA PRO A 334 25.47 -23.31 -3.06
C PRO A 334 25.87 -24.51 -3.92
N THR A 335 24.90 -25.28 -4.41
CA THR A 335 25.14 -26.44 -5.27
C THR A 335 25.55 -26.07 -6.70
N LEU A 336 25.36 -24.81 -7.10
CA LEU A 336 25.71 -24.32 -8.43
C LEU A 336 27.10 -23.67 -8.40
N THR A 337 28.04 -24.29 -9.11
CA THR A 337 29.45 -23.84 -9.16
C THR A 337 29.88 -23.38 -10.55
N LYS A 338 29.03 -23.59 -11.56
CA LYS A 338 29.28 -23.24 -12.96
C LYS A 338 28.54 -21.95 -13.32
N PRO A 339 29.02 -21.19 -14.32
CA PRO A 339 28.29 -20.02 -14.78
C PRO A 339 26.92 -20.39 -15.37
N PRO A 340 25.97 -19.44 -15.41
CA PRO A 340 24.70 -19.62 -16.13
C PRO A 340 24.93 -20.03 -17.59
N LYS A 341 23.97 -20.77 -18.17
CA LYS A 341 24.09 -21.25 -19.57
C LYS A 341 24.19 -20.11 -20.60
N ILE A 342 23.63 -18.94 -20.29
CA ILE A 342 23.67 -17.76 -21.15
C ILE A 342 24.97 -16.96 -21.03
N ALA A 343 25.88 -17.37 -20.13
CA ALA A 343 27.09 -16.62 -19.83
C ALA A 343 28.05 -16.61 -21.02
N GLY A 344 28.56 -15.42 -21.31
CA GLY A 344 29.59 -15.20 -22.32
C GLY A 344 31.01 -15.52 -21.86
N PRO A 345 31.98 -15.56 -22.78
CA PRO A 345 33.40 -15.74 -22.43
C PRO A 345 33.97 -14.60 -21.57
N SER A 346 33.31 -13.45 -21.53
CA SER A 346 33.68 -12.29 -20.71
C SER A 346 33.10 -12.31 -19.29
N TRP A 347 32.22 -13.27 -18.98
CA TRP A 347 31.59 -13.36 -17.66
C TRP A 347 32.57 -13.91 -16.61
N ARG A 348 32.51 -13.38 -15.39
CA ARG A 348 33.38 -13.79 -14.27
C ARG A 348 32.57 -14.03 -13.00
N PRO A 349 32.99 -14.93 -12.09
CA PRO A 349 32.38 -15.00 -10.76
C PRO A 349 32.53 -13.66 -10.03
N ALA A 350 31.46 -13.19 -9.40
CA ALA A 350 31.47 -12.01 -8.54
C ALA A 350 32.30 -12.27 -7.29
N ARG A 351 33.02 -11.25 -6.82
CA ARG A 351 33.80 -11.29 -5.58
C ARG A 351 33.17 -10.34 -4.58
N PHE A 352 32.57 -10.89 -3.54
CA PHE A 352 32.02 -10.14 -2.42
C PHE A 352 33.02 -10.07 -1.29
#